data_AF-A0A6G9QH76-F1
#
_entry.id   AF-A0A6G9QH76-F1
#
_cell.length_a   1.000
_cell.length_b   1.000
_cell.length_c   1.000
_cell.angle_alpha   90.00
_cell.angle_beta   90.00
_cell.angle_gamma   90.00
#
_symmetry.space_group_name_H-M   'P 1'
#
loop_
_entity.id
_entity.type
_entity.pdbx_description
1 polymer ?
#
loop_
_entity_poly.entity_id
_entity_poly.type
_entity_poly.pdbx_seq_one_letter_code
_entity_poly.pdbx_strand_id
1 'polypeptide(L)'
;MIKLKLIALSMLLLLTGCASQYSITESEIENYLNKEMHFEVKQGNQFIGINVVLNDMEVALGDKPNTMGLTATTKVSVSNPLLPISAKLKTTFEAQPWYDPDTKSVYLRQLDLVNVSAEPADVEKMLTSITPQLMTFLRGFLESKPVYTLDMNDTNQALMAKMTKELQVQKGKLVVKF
;
A
#
# COMPACT_ATOMS: atom_id res chain seq x y z
N MET A 1 -42.18 -32.60 -31.72
CA MET A 1 -40.82 -32.12 -32.07
C MET A 1 -40.57 -30.64 -31.73
N ILE A 2 -41.58 -29.81 -31.43
CA ILE A 2 -41.40 -28.38 -31.10
C ILE A 2 -41.00 -28.16 -29.62
N LYS A 3 -41.45 -29.01 -28.69
CA LYS A 3 -41.17 -28.87 -27.25
C LYS A 3 -39.70 -29.15 -26.86
N LEU A 4 -38.96 -29.93 -27.66
CA LEU A 4 -37.56 -30.26 -27.39
C LEU A 4 -36.60 -29.13 -27.80
N LYS A 5 -36.99 -28.28 -28.78
CA LYS A 5 -36.21 -27.11 -29.20
C LYS A 5 -36.27 -25.94 -28.22
N LEU A 6 -37.36 -25.80 -27.46
CA LEU A 6 -37.49 -24.72 -26.48
C LEU A 6 -36.62 -24.93 -25.22
N ILE A 7 -36.36 -26.18 -24.84
CA ILE A 7 -35.56 -26.51 -23.65
C ILE A 7 -34.06 -26.24 -23.92
N ALA A 8 -33.59 -26.48 -25.15
CA ALA A 8 -32.22 -26.20 -25.54
C ALA A 8 -31.90 -24.69 -25.60
N LEU A 9 -32.88 -23.85 -25.94
CA LEU A 9 -32.68 -22.40 -26.04
C LEU A 9 -32.66 -21.70 -24.67
N SER A 10 -33.32 -22.28 -23.65
CA SER A 10 -33.35 -21.72 -22.30
C SER A 10 -32.07 -21.96 -21.50
N MET A 11 -31.20 -22.88 -21.93
CA MET A 11 -29.96 -23.24 -21.21
C MET A 11 -28.75 -22.40 -21.64
N LEU A 12 -28.86 -21.60 -22.71
CA LEU A 12 -27.79 -20.72 -23.21
C LEU A 12 -27.77 -19.32 -22.56
N LEU A 13 -28.75 -18.99 -21.70
CA LEU A 13 -28.88 -17.65 -21.10
C LEU A 13 -28.33 -17.53 -19.67
N LEU A 14 -27.73 -18.58 -19.09
CA LEU A 14 -27.20 -18.56 -17.72
C LEU A 14 -25.68 -18.38 -17.63
N LEU A 15 -25.01 -18.06 -18.75
CA LEU A 15 -23.57 -17.75 -18.79
C LEU A 15 -23.27 -16.25 -18.68
N THR A 16 -24.16 -15.45 -18.09
CA THR A 16 -23.75 -14.17 -17.49
C THR A 16 -22.99 -14.49 -16.21
N GLY A 17 -21.79 -15.07 -16.36
CA GLY A 17 -20.83 -15.10 -15.28
C GLY A 17 -20.67 -13.66 -14.82
N CYS A 18 -20.92 -13.40 -13.55
CA CYS A 18 -20.48 -12.16 -12.93
C CYS A 18 -18.98 -12.09 -13.24
N ALA A 19 -18.60 -11.27 -14.21
CA ALA A 19 -17.21 -10.92 -14.41
C ALA A 19 -16.85 -10.15 -13.13
N SER A 20 -16.37 -10.88 -12.13
CA SER A 20 -15.72 -10.30 -10.98
C SER A 20 -14.66 -9.40 -11.57
N GLN A 21 -14.89 -8.09 -11.53
CA GLN A 21 -13.90 -7.16 -12.03
C GLN A 21 -12.65 -7.39 -11.19
N TYR A 22 -11.58 -7.88 -11.83
CA TYR A 22 -10.32 -8.13 -11.15
C TYR A 22 -9.89 -6.83 -10.48
N SER A 23 -9.77 -6.87 -9.16
CA SER A 23 -9.49 -5.70 -8.35
C SER A 23 -8.62 -6.07 -7.16
N ILE A 24 -7.84 -5.10 -6.69
CA ILE A 24 -7.04 -5.18 -5.48
C ILE A 24 -7.67 -4.20 -4.48
N THR A 25 -8.16 -4.71 -3.36
CA THR A 25 -8.82 -3.94 -2.30
C THR A 25 -7.81 -3.26 -1.38
N GLU A 26 -8.25 -2.24 -0.64
CA GLU A 26 -7.45 -1.61 0.42
C GLU A 26 -6.87 -2.66 1.38
N SER A 27 -7.71 -3.57 1.89
CA SER A 27 -7.28 -4.59 2.85
C SER A 27 -6.27 -5.59 2.29
N GLU A 28 -6.30 -5.90 0.99
CA GLU A 28 -5.25 -6.72 0.36
C GLU A 28 -3.89 -6.01 0.36
N ILE A 29 -3.89 -4.71 0.09
CA ILE A 29 -2.68 -3.88 0.13
C ILE A 29 -2.21 -3.73 1.57
N GLU A 30 -3.10 -3.43 2.52
CA GLU A 30 -2.77 -3.33 3.95
C GLU A 30 -2.14 -4.63 4.46
N ASN A 31 -2.73 -5.78 4.14
CA ASN A 31 -2.21 -7.08 4.55
C ASN A 31 -0.84 -7.36 3.93
N TYR A 32 -0.66 -7.04 2.65
CA TYR A 32 0.64 -7.18 1.98
C TYR A 32 1.68 -6.27 2.64
N LEU A 33 1.37 -5.00 2.85
CA LEU A 33 2.28 -4.02 3.41
C LEU A 33 2.66 -4.34 4.84
N ASN A 34 1.69 -4.70 5.69
CA ASN A 34 1.97 -5.10 7.05
C ASN A 34 2.88 -6.34 7.06
N LYS A 35 2.59 -7.36 6.24
CA LYS A 35 3.40 -8.58 6.17
C LYS A 35 4.83 -8.35 5.64
N GLU A 36 4.97 -7.62 4.54
CA GLU A 36 6.24 -7.50 3.79
C GLU A 36 7.10 -6.31 4.27
N MET A 37 6.48 -5.30 4.92
CA MET A 37 7.17 -4.10 5.40
C MET A 37 7.30 -4.05 6.93
N HIS A 38 7.16 -5.17 7.64
CA HIS A 38 7.61 -5.29 9.04
C HIS A 38 9.13 -5.05 9.12
N PHE A 39 9.50 -3.78 9.29
CA PHE A 39 10.89 -3.36 9.39
C PHE A 39 11.19 -3.02 10.84
N GLU A 40 12.01 -3.86 11.47
CA GLU A 40 12.69 -3.50 12.70
C GLU A 40 14.12 -3.09 12.35
N VAL A 41 14.41 -1.79 12.45
CA VAL A 41 15.78 -1.29 12.29
C VAL A 41 16.41 -1.20 13.65
N LYS A 42 17.54 -1.86 13.82
CA LYS A 42 18.49 -1.58 14.91
C LYS A 42 19.77 -1.04 14.28
N GLN A 43 20.07 0.23 14.51
CA GLN A 43 21.33 0.85 14.07
C GLN A 43 21.99 1.59 15.23
N GLY A 44 23.31 1.50 15.36
CA GLY A 44 24.01 2.17 16.44
C GLY A 44 25.34 1.55 16.83
N ASN A 45 25.92 2.08 17.90
CA ASN A 45 27.08 1.53 18.61
C ASN A 45 26.69 1.17 20.05
N GLN A 46 27.67 0.84 20.89
CA GLN A 46 27.42 0.46 22.30
C GLN A 46 26.78 1.57 23.17
N PHE A 47 26.80 2.83 22.73
CA PHE A 47 26.30 3.98 23.48
C PHE A 47 25.02 4.58 22.88
N ILE A 48 24.90 4.62 21.54
CA ILE A 48 23.77 5.21 20.82
C ILE A 48 23.13 4.14 19.95
N GLY A 49 21.81 3.95 20.07
CA GLY A 49 21.04 3.01 19.27
C GLY A 49 19.70 3.60 18.82
N ILE A 50 19.28 3.30 17.60
CA ILE A 50 17.97 3.64 17.06
C ILE A 50 17.23 2.33 16.83
N ASN A 51 16.02 2.24 17.38
CA ASN A 51 15.05 1.20 17.12
C ASN A 51 13.81 1.82 16.47
N VAL A 52 13.44 1.33 15.29
CA VAL A 52 12.20 1.71 14.60
C VAL A 52 11.39 0.45 14.40
N VAL A 53 10.12 0.48 14.84
CA VAL A 53 9.16 -0.60 14.67
C VAL A 53 7.95 -0.04 13.95
N LEU A 54 7.67 -0.57 12.76
CA LEU A 54 6.40 -0.34 12.07
C LEU A 54 5.30 -1.19 12.71
N ASN A 55 4.22 -0.56 13.16
CA ASN A 55 3.15 -1.24 13.87
C ASN A 55 1.97 -1.57 12.97
N ASP A 56 1.54 -0.61 12.15
CA ASP A 56 0.35 -0.78 11.32
C ASP A 56 0.35 0.17 10.12
N MET A 57 -0.26 -0.29 9.02
CA MET A 57 -0.44 0.44 7.77
C MET A 57 -1.90 0.39 7.33
N GLU A 58 -2.48 1.57 7.14
CA GLU A 58 -3.84 1.77 6.64
C GLU A 58 -3.78 2.35 5.22
N VAL A 59 -4.67 1.90 4.33
CA VAL A 59 -4.72 2.32 2.93
C VAL A 59 -6.09 2.89 2.60
N ALA A 60 -6.11 4.05 1.96
CA ALA A 60 -7.33 4.67 1.44
C ALA A 60 -7.20 4.90 -0.07
N LEU A 61 -8.07 4.28 -0.86
CA LEU A 61 -8.07 4.35 -2.32
C LEU A 61 -9.22 5.24 -2.80
N GLY A 62 -8.89 6.25 -3.61
CA GLY A 62 -9.88 7.04 -4.33
C GLY A 62 -10.63 8.07 -3.47
N ASP A 63 -10.07 8.49 -2.34
CA ASP A 63 -10.53 9.69 -1.60
C ASP A 63 -10.33 10.97 -2.44
N LYS A 64 -9.22 10.98 -3.20
CA LYS A 64 -8.95 11.94 -4.27
C LYS A 64 -8.81 11.19 -5.60
N PRO A 65 -9.08 11.85 -6.75
CA PRO A 65 -8.91 11.23 -8.06
C PRO A 65 -7.51 10.63 -8.23
N ASN A 66 -7.45 9.39 -8.70
CA ASN A 66 -6.19 8.66 -9.00
C ASN A 66 -5.19 8.59 -7.84
N THR A 67 -5.64 8.71 -6.60
CA THR A 67 -4.76 8.82 -5.42
C THR A 67 -4.97 7.66 -4.46
N MET A 68 -3.86 7.18 -3.89
CA MET A 68 -3.79 6.28 -2.74
C MET A 68 -3.25 7.07 -1.54
N GLY A 69 -4.02 7.10 -0.46
CA GLY A 69 -3.57 7.50 0.86
C GLY A 69 -2.95 6.31 1.59
N LEU A 70 -1.82 6.54 2.25
CA LEU A 70 -1.09 5.54 3.02
C LEU A 70 -0.76 6.11 4.40
N THR A 71 -1.35 5.55 5.45
CA THR A 71 -1.10 5.98 6.82
C THR A 71 -0.32 4.92 7.59
N ALA A 72 0.85 5.29 8.08
CA ALA A 72 1.72 4.43 8.87
C ALA A 72 1.75 4.87 10.33
N THR A 73 1.57 3.91 11.23
CA THR A 73 1.84 4.10 12.67
C THR A 73 3.16 3.41 13.01
N THR A 74 4.13 4.18 13.51
CA THR A 74 5.46 3.68 13.89
C THR A 74 5.79 4.01 15.33
N LYS A 75 6.51 3.11 15.99
CA LYS A 75 7.19 3.39 17.27
C LYS A 75 8.67 3.58 17.00
N VAL A 76 9.21 4.68 17.48
CA VAL A 76 10.63 5.02 17.36
C VAL A 76 11.20 5.11 18.77
N SER A 77 12.37 4.53 18.98
CA SER A 77 13.10 4.62 20.23
C SER A 77 14.58 4.84 19.97
N VAL A 78 15.11 5.95 20.44
CA VAL A 78 16.53 6.31 20.36
C VAL A 78 17.12 6.19 21.76
N SER A 79 18.02 5.25 21.93
CA SER A 79 18.83 5.09 23.13
C SER A 79 20.09 5.95 22.99
N ASN A 80 20.33 6.85 23.94
CA ASN A 80 21.50 7.73 23.97
C ASN A 80 21.76 8.14 25.44
N PRO A 81 23.02 8.22 25.93
CA PRO A 81 23.29 8.46 27.35
C PRO A 81 22.86 9.85 27.83
N LEU A 82 22.74 10.82 26.91
CA LEU A 82 22.34 12.19 27.23
C LEU A 82 20.82 12.37 27.24
N LEU A 83 20.15 11.92 26.19
CA LEU A 83 18.73 12.15 25.94
C LEU A 83 18.11 10.95 25.22
N PRO A 84 17.53 9.98 25.94
CA PRO A 84 16.75 8.93 25.32
C PRO A 84 15.42 9.48 24.80
N ILE A 85 14.99 9.03 23.63
CA ILE A 85 13.74 9.44 22.99
C ILE A 85 12.91 8.19 22.76
N SER A 86 11.63 8.21 23.12
CA SER A 86 10.65 7.22 22.68
C SER A 86 9.42 7.96 22.18
N ALA A 87 8.99 7.63 20.98
CA ALA A 87 7.89 8.32 20.33
C ALA A 87 7.03 7.39 19.50
N LYS A 88 5.74 7.72 19.42
CA LYS A 88 4.82 7.14 18.45
C LYS A 88 4.59 8.16 17.36
N LEU A 89 4.83 7.78 16.11
CA LEU A 89 4.61 8.64 14.95
C LEU A 89 3.40 8.15 14.17
N LYS A 90 2.58 9.08 13.69
CA LYS A 90 1.54 8.83 12.68
C LYS A 90 1.87 9.65 11.45
N THR A 91 2.09 8.98 10.33
CA THR A 91 2.51 9.62 9.08
C THR A 91 1.53 9.24 7.98
N THR A 92 1.01 10.21 7.26
CA THR A 92 0.09 10.00 6.13
C THR A 92 0.70 10.55 4.86
N PHE A 93 0.80 9.68 3.86
CA PHE A 93 1.24 10.01 2.51
C PHE A 93 0.06 9.95 1.54
N GLU A 94 0.13 10.76 0.50
CA GLU A 94 -0.66 10.60 -0.71
C GLU A 94 0.27 10.31 -1.88
N ALA A 95 -0.15 9.41 -2.75
CA ALA A 95 0.64 9.00 -3.91
C ALA A 95 -0.25 8.53 -5.05
N GLN A 96 0.32 8.45 -6.25
CA GLN A 96 -0.31 7.81 -7.40
C GLN A 96 0.20 6.37 -7.53
N PRO A 97 -0.67 5.36 -7.39
CA PRO A 97 -0.29 3.98 -7.63
C PRO A 97 -0.09 3.76 -9.14
N TRP A 98 0.94 3.01 -9.50
CA TRP A 98 1.21 2.60 -10.88
C TRP A 98 1.57 1.13 -10.95
N TYR A 99 1.12 0.46 -12.01
CA TYR A 99 1.38 -0.96 -12.22
C TYR A 99 2.58 -1.17 -13.14
N ASP A 100 3.55 -1.94 -12.66
CA ASP A 100 4.67 -2.41 -13.45
C ASP A 100 4.37 -3.83 -14.01
N PRO A 101 4.21 -3.98 -15.33
CA PRO A 101 3.96 -5.28 -15.94
C PRO A 101 5.20 -6.18 -15.97
N ASP A 102 6.42 -5.70 -15.76
CA ASP A 102 7.60 -6.55 -15.75
C ASP A 102 7.76 -7.25 -14.41
N THR A 103 7.59 -6.50 -13.31
CA THR A 103 7.65 -7.07 -11.95
C THR A 103 6.31 -7.61 -11.45
N LYS A 104 5.20 -7.32 -12.18
CA LYS A 104 3.83 -7.65 -11.78
C LYS A 104 3.45 -7.04 -10.43
N SER A 105 3.86 -5.80 -10.21
CA SER A 105 3.69 -5.12 -8.92
C SER A 105 3.09 -3.74 -9.07
N VAL A 106 2.45 -3.28 -8.00
CA VAL A 106 2.00 -1.89 -7.83
C VAL A 106 3.05 -1.15 -7.04
N TYR A 107 3.48 0.00 -7.55
CA TYR A 107 4.42 0.92 -6.91
C TYR A 107 3.75 2.28 -6.73
N LEU A 108 4.40 3.14 -5.94
CA LEU A 108 3.96 4.51 -5.73
C LEU A 108 4.84 5.50 -6.49
N ARG A 109 4.20 6.58 -6.96
CA ARG A 109 4.87 7.75 -7.55
C ARG A 109 4.24 9.01 -6.97
N GLN A 110 4.96 10.13 -7.11
CA GLN A 110 4.47 11.44 -6.66
C GLN A 110 4.11 11.41 -5.17
N LEU A 111 4.96 10.79 -4.35
CA LEU A 111 4.73 10.75 -2.91
C LEU A 111 4.79 12.14 -2.30
N ASP A 112 3.69 12.49 -1.66
CA ASP A 112 3.55 13.72 -0.90
C ASP A 112 3.18 13.40 0.55
N LEU A 113 3.81 14.12 1.48
CA LEU A 113 3.50 13.98 2.89
C LEU A 113 2.41 14.98 3.24
N VAL A 114 1.22 14.47 3.51
CA VAL A 114 0.08 15.33 3.85
C VAL A 114 -0.05 15.56 5.35
N ASN A 115 0.44 14.63 6.17
CA ASN A 115 0.41 14.78 7.62
C ASN A 115 1.51 13.98 8.31
N VAL A 116 2.11 14.57 9.35
CA VAL A 116 3.00 13.87 10.28
C VAL A 116 2.75 14.42 11.68
N SER A 117 2.55 13.52 12.64
CA SER A 117 2.43 13.88 14.05
C SER A 117 3.20 12.90 14.92
N ALA A 118 3.51 13.33 16.14
CA ALA A 118 4.22 12.52 17.10
C ALA A 118 3.76 12.71 18.53
N GLU A 119 3.85 11.64 19.30
CA GLU A 119 3.65 11.65 20.73
C GLU A 119 4.95 11.22 21.42
N PRO A 120 5.46 11.97 22.41
CA PRO A 120 4.90 13.19 23.00
C PRO A 120 5.17 14.47 22.16
N ALA A 121 4.45 15.55 22.48
CA ALA A 121 4.45 16.82 21.72
C ALA A 121 5.84 17.48 21.56
N ASP A 122 6.77 17.26 22.48
CA ASP A 122 8.13 17.81 22.35
C ASP A 122 8.92 17.13 21.22
N VAL A 123 8.64 15.85 20.96
CA VAL A 123 9.20 15.14 19.79
C VAL A 123 8.58 15.67 18.50
N GLU A 124 7.29 15.97 18.50
CA GLU A 124 6.61 16.55 17.32
C GLU A 124 7.26 17.87 16.89
N LYS A 125 7.55 18.76 17.85
CA LYS A 125 8.28 20.01 17.56
C LYS A 125 9.64 19.73 16.92
N MET A 126 10.38 18.74 17.42
CA MET A 126 11.68 18.36 16.86
C MET A 126 11.55 17.80 15.43
N LEU A 127 10.51 17.00 15.16
CA LEU A 127 10.27 16.42 13.84
C LEU A 127 10.09 17.47 12.76
N THR A 128 9.36 18.55 13.04
CA THR A 128 9.12 19.61 12.05
C THR A 128 10.40 20.17 11.42
N SER A 129 11.51 20.18 12.18
CA SER A 129 12.80 20.68 11.71
C SER A 129 13.54 19.70 10.77
N ILE A 130 13.25 18.40 10.86
CA ILE A 130 13.92 17.34 10.07
C ILE A 130 13.03 16.75 8.97
N THR A 131 11.74 17.11 8.95
CA THR A 131 10.75 16.62 7.97
C THR A 131 11.25 16.66 6.52
N PRO A 132 11.87 17.74 5.99
CA PRO A 132 12.27 17.76 4.58
C PRO A 132 13.28 16.67 4.19
N GLN A 133 14.25 16.39 5.08
CA GLN A 133 15.25 15.34 4.86
C GLN A 133 14.62 13.95 4.99
N LEU A 134 13.77 13.76 6.01
CA LEU A 134 13.03 12.52 6.19
C LEU A 134 12.15 12.22 4.97
N MET A 135 11.51 13.24 4.38
CA MET A 135 10.68 13.07 3.18
C MET A 135 11.48 12.65 1.96
N THR A 136 12.69 13.19 1.80
CA THR A 136 13.57 12.78 0.71
C THR A 136 13.94 11.30 0.84
N PHE A 137 14.30 10.86 2.05
CA PHE A 137 14.60 9.46 2.32
C PHE A 137 13.39 8.54 2.09
N LEU A 138 12.23 8.89 2.66
CA LEU A 138 11.03 8.06 2.57
C LEU A 138 10.49 7.97 1.15
N ARG A 139 10.55 9.05 0.38
CA ARG A 139 10.23 9.02 -1.05
C ARG A 139 11.12 8.01 -1.78
N GLY A 140 12.44 8.11 -1.62
CA GLY A 140 13.36 7.17 -2.25
C GLY A 140 13.12 5.71 -1.85
N PHE A 141 12.84 5.48 -0.56
CA PHE A 141 12.52 4.14 -0.06
C PHE A 141 11.22 3.59 -0.67
N LEU A 142 10.11 4.33 -0.57
CA LEU A 142 8.79 3.89 -1.02
C LEU A 142 8.65 3.81 -2.54
N GLU A 143 9.32 4.68 -3.31
CA GLU A 143 9.33 4.57 -4.78
C GLU A 143 10.12 3.35 -5.26
N SER A 144 11.07 2.84 -4.47
CA SER A 144 11.90 1.68 -4.82
C SER A 144 11.28 0.32 -4.46
N LYS A 145 10.15 0.32 -3.74
CA LYS A 145 9.52 -0.90 -3.23
C LYS A 145 8.08 -1.01 -3.72
N PRO A 146 7.63 -2.23 -4.10
CA PRO A 146 6.24 -2.43 -4.44
C PRO A 146 5.38 -2.34 -3.17
N VAL A 147 4.20 -1.74 -3.30
CA VAL A 147 3.17 -1.74 -2.25
C VAL A 147 2.20 -2.92 -2.39
N TYR A 148 2.24 -3.61 -3.53
CA TYR A 148 1.53 -4.86 -3.74
C TYR A 148 2.21 -5.63 -4.87
N THR A 149 2.36 -6.94 -4.74
CA THR A 149 2.86 -7.79 -5.84
C THR A 149 1.88 -8.91 -6.08
N LEU A 150 1.53 -9.13 -7.35
CA LEU A 150 0.59 -10.17 -7.73
C LEU A 150 1.21 -11.56 -7.48
N ASP A 151 0.47 -12.42 -6.81
CA ASP A 151 0.87 -13.81 -6.59
C ASP A 151 0.60 -14.64 -7.86
N MET A 152 1.65 -15.05 -8.55
CA MET A 152 1.54 -15.87 -9.76
C MET A 152 1.10 -17.32 -9.48
N ASN A 153 1.12 -17.76 -8.22
CA ASN A 153 0.57 -19.07 -7.84
C ASN A 153 -0.95 -19.02 -7.67
N ASP A 154 -1.52 -17.83 -7.44
CA ASP A 154 -2.96 -17.62 -7.46
C ASP A 154 -3.45 -17.49 -8.90
N THR A 155 -4.40 -18.33 -9.30
CA THR A 155 -4.89 -18.38 -10.69
C THR A 155 -5.59 -17.08 -11.11
N ASN A 156 -6.30 -16.42 -10.20
CA ASN A 156 -6.99 -15.16 -10.49
C ASN A 156 -6.00 -14.02 -10.65
N GLN A 157 -5.00 -13.93 -9.78
CA GLN A 157 -3.96 -12.90 -9.86
C GLN A 157 -3.02 -13.13 -11.04
N ALA A 158 -2.69 -14.38 -11.38
CA ALA A 158 -1.93 -14.71 -12.59
C ALA A 158 -2.69 -14.34 -13.87
N LEU A 159 -4.02 -14.52 -13.89
CA LEU A 159 -4.86 -14.06 -15.00
C LEU A 159 -4.92 -12.54 -15.06
N MET A 160 -5.12 -11.88 -13.91
CA MET A 160 -5.06 -10.43 -13.79
C MET A 160 -3.75 -9.88 -14.38
N ALA A 161 -2.62 -10.44 -13.96
CA ALA A 161 -1.27 -10.08 -14.43
C ALA A 161 -1.07 -10.18 -15.95
N LYS A 162 -1.81 -11.08 -16.62
CA LYS A 162 -1.78 -11.24 -18.08
C LYS A 162 -2.65 -10.21 -18.80
N MET A 163 -3.73 -9.76 -18.16
CA MET A 163 -4.72 -8.85 -18.73
C MET A 163 -4.42 -7.38 -18.40
N THR A 164 -3.75 -7.11 -17.29
CA THR A 164 -3.48 -5.76 -16.80
C THR A 164 -2.43 -5.06 -17.64
N LYS A 165 -2.86 -4.03 -18.37
CA LYS A 165 -1.97 -3.00 -18.92
C LYS A 165 -1.78 -1.84 -17.96
N GLU A 166 -2.87 -1.46 -17.29
CA GLU A 166 -2.92 -0.35 -16.36
C GLU A 166 -3.94 -0.68 -15.25
N LEU A 167 -3.70 -0.16 -14.05
CA LEU A 167 -4.67 -0.17 -12.96
C LEU A 167 -5.26 1.22 -12.80
N GLN A 168 -6.57 1.30 -12.61
CA GLN A 168 -7.28 2.52 -12.30
C GLN A 168 -7.66 2.53 -10.82
N VAL A 169 -7.46 3.66 -10.15
CA VAL A 169 -7.96 3.87 -8.80
C VAL A 169 -9.48 4.10 -8.84
N GLN A 170 -10.21 3.32 -8.06
CA GLN A 170 -11.60 3.55 -7.70
C GLN A 170 -11.72 3.60 -6.18
N LYS A 171 -12.86 4.09 -5.68
CA LYS A 171 -13.12 4.12 -4.24
C LYS A 171 -12.98 2.71 -3.65
N GLY A 172 -12.04 2.53 -2.72
CA GLY A 172 -11.80 1.26 -2.02
C GLY A 172 -10.97 0.21 -2.76
N LYS A 173 -10.56 0.44 -4.02
CA LYS A 173 -9.90 -0.59 -4.83
C LYS A 173 -9.15 -0.06 -6.06
N LEU A 174 -8.12 -0.80 -6.46
CA LEU A 174 -7.51 -0.72 -7.79
C LEU A 174 -8.22 -1.69 -8.71
N VAL A 175 -8.60 -1.27 -9.91
CA VAL A 175 -9.26 -2.12 -10.90
C VAL A 175 -8.45 -2.22 -12.19
N VAL A 176 -8.54 -3.37 -12.85
CA VAL A 176 -7.95 -3.51 -14.19
C VAL A 176 -8.68 -2.60 -15.19
N LYS A 177 -7.90 -1.84 -15.96
CA LYS A 177 -8.39 -1.07 -17.10
C LYS A 177 -8.10 -1.86 -18.39
N PHE A 178 -9.16 -2.06 -19.19
CA PHE A 178 -9.13 -2.80 -20.45
C PHE A 178 -8.87 -1.88 -21.65
#